data_AF-E6WAU6-F1
#
_entry.id   AF-E6WAU6-F1
#
_cell.length_a   1.000
_cell.length_b   1.000
_cell.length_c   1.000
_cell.angle_alpha   90.00
_cell.angle_beta   90.00
_cell.angle_gamma   90.00
#
_symmetry.space_group_name_H-M   'P 1'
#
loop_
_entity.id
_entity.type
_entity.pdbx_description
1 polymer ?
#
loop_
_entity_poly.entity_id
_entity_poly.type
_entity_poly.pdbx_seq_one_letter_code
_entity_poly.pdbx_strand_id
1 'polypeptide(L)'
;MSTINTSMGRYSLKAKDYGNHISGSIAINDEGGTQLTMQEFEEHYLDDVVNNVIYPVTGGNREITRALRDQMVKAGFEQPH
;
A
#
# COMPACT_ATOMS: atom_id res chain seq x y z
N MET A 1 1.42 -12.99 -10.56
CA MET A 1 1.33 -12.91 -9.09
C MET A 1 2.43 -11.99 -8.62
N SER A 2 2.06 -10.71 -8.46
CA SER A 2 2.96 -9.65 -8.04
C SER A 2 2.97 -9.54 -6.52
N THR A 3 4.12 -9.27 -5.91
CA THR A 3 4.23 -9.02 -4.47
C THR A 3 5.08 -7.78 -4.22
N ILE A 4 4.73 -7.03 -3.19
CA ILE A 4 5.49 -5.87 -2.72
C ILE A 4 5.63 -5.93 -1.21
N ASN A 5 6.81 -5.59 -0.73
CA ASN A 5 7.10 -5.34 0.67
C ASN A 5 8.07 -4.16 0.73
N THR A 6 7.55 -2.99 1.04
CA THR A 6 8.30 -1.75 1.02
C THR A 6 8.05 -0.92 2.26
N SER A 7 9.02 -0.09 2.61
CA SER A 7 8.93 0.89 3.68
C SER A 7 9.32 2.26 3.16
N MET A 8 8.50 3.26 3.43
CA MET A 8 8.73 4.64 3.05
C MET A 8 8.50 5.56 4.24
N GLY A 9 9.61 6.02 4.83
CA GLY A 9 9.59 6.69 6.13
C GLY A 9 8.96 5.77 7.19
N ARG A 10 7.94 6.29 7.87
CA ARG A 10 7.19 5.53 8.88
C ARG A 10 6.17 4.55 8.32
N TYR A 11 5.89 4.56 7.01
CA TYR A 11 4.86 3.71 6.42
C TYR A 11 5.47 2.44 5.85
N SER A 12 4.94 1.28 6.22
CA SER A 12 5.32 0.00 5.61
C SER A 12 4.13 -0.59 4.88
N LEU A 13 4.30 -0.94 3.61
CA LEU A 13 3.27 -1.53 2.77
C LEU A 13 3.71 -2.93 2.33
N LYS A 14 2.86 -3.91 2.61
CA LYS A 14 2.95 -5.26 2.09
C LYS A 14 1.69 -5.54 1.30
N ALA A 15 1.82 -6.01 0.07
CA ALA A 15 0.68 -6.43 -0.73
C ALA A 15 1.05 -7.60 -1.64
N LYS A 16 0.03 -8.37 -1.99
CA LYS A 16 0.12 -9.46 -2.94
C LYS A 16 -1.08 -9.44 -3.87
N ASP A 17 -0.79 -9.53 -5.16
CA ASP A 17 -1.77 -9.72 -6.20
C ASP A 17 -2.06 -11.21 -6.41
N TYR A 18 -3.33 -11.56 -6.29
CA TYR A 18 -3.86 -12.91 -6.53
C TYR A 18 -4.51 -13.05 -7.91
N GLY A 19 -4.45 -12.03 -8.76
CA GLY A 19 -5.02 -12.00 -10.11
C GLY A 19 -6.51 -11.65 -10.18
N ASN A 20 -7.25 -11.75 -9.07
CA ASN A 20 -8.65 -11.29 -8.96
C ASN A 20 -8.86 -10.23 -7.87
N HIS A 21 -7.96 -10.19 -6.89
CA HIS A 21 -7.94 -9.21 -5.82
C HIS A 21 -6.50 -9.01 -5.33
N ILE A 22 -6.29 -7.90 -4.64
CA ILE A 22 -5.07 -7.53 -3.98
C ILE A 22 -5.34 -7.56 -2.47
N SER A 23 -4.58 -8.35 -1.73
CA SER A 23 -4.62 -8.34 -0.28
C SER A 23 -3.27 -7.99 0.31
N GLY A 24 -3.29 -7.41 1.50
CA GLY A 24 -2.08 -6.89 2.10
C GLY A 24 -2.31 -6.20 3.43
N SER A 25 -1.25 -5.55 3.90
CA SER A 25 -1.30 -4.70 5.06
C SER A 25 -0.47 -3.45 4.87
N ILE A 26 -0.94 -2.35 5.45
CA ILE A 26 -0.17 -1.12 5.60
C ILE A 26 -0.03 -0.81 7.08
N ALA A 27 1.18 -0.43 7.50
CA ALA A 27 1.50 -0.13 8.88
C ALA A 27 2.10 1.26 9.00
N ILE A 28 1.85 1.90 10.15
CA ILE A 28 2.54 3.12 10.59
C ILE A 28 3.45 2.70 11.74
N ASN A 29 4.74 2.99 11.59
CA ASN A 29 5.77 2.70 12.58
C ASN A 29 6.20 3.99 13.28
N ASP A 30 6.74 3.86 14.48
CA ASP A 30 7.48 4.92 15.15
C ASP A 30 8.89 5.06 14.57
N GLU A 31 9.61 6.14 14.93
CA GLU A 31 11.01 6.37 14.56
C GLU A 31 11.94 5.22 14.99
N GLY A 32 11.61 4.50 16.07
CA GLY A 32 12.30 3.27 16.49
C GLY A 32 11.97 2.02 15.68
N GLY A 33 11.15 2.11 14.63
CA GLY A 33 10.71 0.98 13.81
C GLY A 33 9.64 0.09 14.47
N THR A 34 9.13 0.48 15.64
CA THR A 34 8.04 -0.23 16.31
C THR A 34 6.71 0.09 15.64
N GLN A 35 5.95 -0.93 15.27
CA GLN A 35 4.63 -0.76 14.69
C GLN A 35 3.68 -0.10 15.68
N LEU A 36 3.14 1.08 15.32
CA LEU A 36 2.11 1.77 16.09
C LEU A 36 0.72 1.27 15.69
N THR A 37 0.47 1.22 14.38
CA THR A 37 -0.79 0.74 13.83
C THR A 37 -0.55 -0.11 12.59
N MET A 38 -1.45 -1.06 12.35
CA MET A 38 -1.48 -1.85 11.12
C MET A 38 -2.92 -2.03 10.70
N GLN A 39 -3.16 -1.89 9.41
CA GLN A 39 -4.44 -2.13 8.78
C GLN A 39 -4.24 -3.18 7.69
N GLU A 40 -5.01 -4.26 7.78
CA GLU A 40 -5.15 -5.24 6.72
C GLU A 40 -6.20 -4.75 5.73
N PHE A 41 -6.04 -5.14 4.46
CA PHE A 41 -6.96 -4.77 3.40
C PHE A 41 -7.07 -5.88 2.36
N GLU A 42 -8.20 -5.89 1.67
CA GLU A 42 -8.49 -6.75 0.53
C GLU A 42 -9.33 -5.95 -0.47
N GLU A 43 -8.71 -5.54 -1.57
CA GLU A 43 -9.31 -4.67 -2.57
C GLU A 43 -9.21 -5.32 -3.95
N HIS A 44 -10.06 -4.90 -4.89
CA HIS A 44 -10.08 -5.49 -6.23
C HIS A 44 -9.04 -4.89 -7.17
N TYR A 45 -8.81 -3.58 -7.06
CA TYR A 45 -7.93 -2.85 -7.97
C TYR A 45 -6.89 -2.00 -7.24
N LEU A 46 -5.81 -1.67 -7.94
CA LEU A 46 -4.78 -0.78 -7.42
C LEU A 46 -5.36 0.59 -6.99
N ASP A 47 -6.33 1.12 -7.73
CA ASP A 47 -6.94 2.41 -7.41
C ASP A 47 -7.71 2.36 -6.08
N ASP A 48 -8.39 1.25 -5.82
CA ASP A 48 -9.11 1.02 -4.56
C ASP A 48 -8.12 0.95 -3.39
N VAL A 49 -7.01 0.20 -3.52
CA VAL A 49 -5.94 0.18 -2.51
C VAL A 49 -5.41 1.59 -2.25
N VAL A 50 -5.19 2.37 -3.30
CA VAL A 50 -4.64 3.73 -3.17
C VAL A 50 -5.63 4.66 -2.48
N ASN A 51 -6.90 4.67 -2.88
CA ASN A 51 -7.90 5.62 -2.39
C ASN A 51 -8.50 5.21 -1.03
N ASN A 52 -8.77 3.92 -0.82
CA ASN A 52 -9.45 3.42 0.36
C ASN A 52 -8.49 3.06 1.49
N VAL A 53 -7.22 2.78 1.18
CA VAL A 53 -6.24 2.31 2.17
C VAL A 53 -5.08 3.29 2.31
N ILE A 54 -4.31 3.54 1.24
CA ILE A 54 -3.07 4.32 1.34
C ILE A 54 -3.36 5.80 1.65
N TYR A 55 -4.32 6.41 0.95
CA TYR A 55 -4.68 7.81 1.14
C TYR A 55 -5.14 8.14 2.56
N PRO A 56 -6.07 7.39 3.19
CA PRO A 56 -6.46 7.66 4.57
C PRO A 56 -5.33 7.35 5.58
N VAL A 57 -4.58 6.26 5.40
CA VAL A 57 -3.47 5.89 6.33
C VAL A 57 -2.34 6.91 6.32
N THR A 58 -2.07 7.53 5.18
CA THR A 58 -1.08 8.61 5.05
C THR A 58 -1.62 9.98 5.48
N GLY A 59 -2.87 10.07 5.96
CA GLY A 59 -3.51 11.32 6.36
C GLY A 59 -3.79 12.26 5.20
N GLY A 60 -4.02 11.72 4.00
CA GLY A 60 -4.23 12.50 2.77
C GLY A 60 -2.96 13.07 2.15
N ASN A 61 -1.78 12.59 2.56
CA ASN A 61 -0.51 13.04 1.98
C ASN A 61 -0.36 12.51 0.55
N ARG A 62 -0.58 13.38 -0.42
CA ARG A 62 -0.54 13.06 -1.86
C ARG A 62 0.83 12.62 -2.35
N GLU A 63 1.91 13.18 -1.81
CA GLU A 63 3.27 12.83 -2.24
C GLU A 63 3.62 11.40 -1.82
N ILE A 64 3.35 11.05 -0.56
CA ILE A 64 3.57 9.70 -0.03
C ILE A 64 2.65 8.71 -0.71
N THR A 65 1.37 9.05 -0.88
CA THR A 65 0.39 8.20 -1.57
C THR A 65 0.85 7.91 -3.00
N ARG A 66 1.30 8.93 -3.74
CA ARG A 66 1.79 8.79 -5.10
C ARG A 66 3.05 7.92 -5.18
N ALA A 67 3.98 8.10 -4.25
CA ALA A 67 5.21 7.32 -4.24
C ALA A 67 4.95 5.84 -3.88
N LEU A 68 4.04 5.54 -2.94
CA LEU A 68 3.62 4.16 -2.66
C LEU A 68 2.92 3.53 -3.88
N ARG A 69 2.02 4.26 -4.54
CA ARG A 69 1.38 3.82 -5.79
C ARG A 69 2.42 3.48 -6.86
N ASP A 70 3.40 4.36 -7.07
CA ASP A 70 4.46 4.14 -8.06
C ASP A 70 5.25 2.86 -7.78
N GLN A 71 5.51 2.55 -6.50
CA GLN A 71 6.15 1.29 -6.14
C GLN A 71 5.26 0.08 -6.41
N MET A 72 3.96 0.15 -6.15
CA MET A 72 3.03 -0.93 -6.51
C MET A 72 2.98 -1.14 -8.03
N VAL A 73 2.91 -0.07 -8.82
CA VAL A 73 2.97 -0.19 -10.30
C VAL A 73 4.28 -0.85 -10.75
N LYS A 74 5.42 -0.43 -10.19
CA LYS A 74 6.74 -1.04 -10.47
C LYS A 74 6.82 -2.52 -10.08
N ALA A 75 6.10 -2.92 -9.03
CA ALA A 75 6.01 -4.31 -8.61
C ALA A 75 5.07 -5.15 -9.51
N GLY A 76 4.43 -4.54 -10.51
CA GLY A 76 3.56 -5.22 -11.46
C GLY A 76 2.11 -5.34 -10.97
N PHE A 77 1.63 -4.44 -10.11
CA PHE A 77 0.22 -4.34 -9.78
C PHE A 77 -0.48 -3.58 -10.92
N GLU A 78 -1.36 -4.27 -11.63
CA GLU A 78 -2.04 -3.72 -12.79
C GLU A 78 -3.23 -2.84 -12.38
N GLN A 79 -3.47 -1.80 -13.17
CA GLN A 79 -4.68 -1.00 -13.09
C GLN A 79 -5.48 -1.31 -14.38
N PRO A 80 -6.75 -1.71 -14.30
CA PRO A 80 -7.56 -1.85 -15.50
C PRO A 80 -7.64 -0.50 -16.21
N HIS A 81 -7.32 -0.48 -17.51
CA HIS A 81 -7.51 0.68 -18.38
C HIS A 81 -8.99 0.90 -18.70
#